data_AF-A0A2T4C7G0-F1
#
_entry.id   AF-A0A2T4C7G0-F1
#
_cell.length_a   1.000
_cell.length_b   1.000
_cell.length_c   1.000
_cell.angle_alpha   90.00
_cell.angle_beta   90.00
_cell.angle_gamma   90.00
#
_symmetry.space_group_name_H-M   'P 1'
#
loop_
_entity.id
_entity.type
_entity.pdbx_description
1 polymer ?
#
loop_
_entity_poly.entity_id
_entity_poly.type
_entity_poly.pdbx_seq_one_letter_code
_entity_poly.pdbx_strand_id
1 'polypeptide(L)'
;MSISEAVEIESRHETTWINFRLVVLSHGDYHLYHVPLRTSDNAIDAIRKLKKAHVAARGWWTSEFMKFVPFMTLVVYNATMCPVPIEAISKDLPCIVDIAAKYHCHVLTTALHNPRELPAGCDFVTSYRRFTATIEAPGTIRAREVLLICMELDKPMLLAVVLLALSFSIACGVVAGVLWKSLDTGLGVFGAVIGVV
;
A
#
# COMPACT_ATOMS: atom_id res chain seq x y z
N MET A 1 5.94 32.56 -46.82
CA MET A 1 6.73 32.76 -45.59
C MET A 1 5.70 33.11 -44.50
N SER A 2 5.02 32.24 -43.76
CA SER A 2 5.31 30.96 -43.08
C SER A 2 6.61 30.94 -42.30
N ILE A 3 6.60 31.60 -41.12
CA ILE A 3 7.22 31.18 -39.85
C ILE A 3 6.49 31.97 -38.74
N SER A 4 5.30 31.55 -38.29
CA SER A 4 4.74 32.10 -37.03
C SER A 4 3.65 31.26 -36.36
N GLU A 5 3.14 30.21 -37.00
CA GLU A 5 2.15 29.32 -36.37
C GLU A 5 2.76 28.08 -35.70
N ALA A 6 4.09 27.90 -35.79
CA ALA A 6 4.77 26.74 -35.22
C ALA A 6 5.20 26.90 -33.75
N VAL A 7 5.07 28.10 -33.16
CA VAL A 7 5.60 28.41 -31.82
C VAL A 7 4.50 28.55 -30.75
N GLU A 8 3.21 28.57 -31.13
CA GLU A 8 2.09 28.56 -30.16
C GLU A 8 1.53 27.17 -29.85
N ILE A 9 2.09 26.11 -30.44
CA ILE A 9 1.62 24.73 -30.21
C ILE A 9 2.30 24.09 -28.97
N GLU A 10 3.32 24.73 -28.38
CA GLU A 10 4.15 24.15 -27.32
C GLU A 10 3.64 24.37 -25.88
N SER A 11 2.39 24.84 -25.67
CA SER A 11 1.86 25.01 -24.29
C SER A 11 0.43 24.50 -24.04
N ARG A 12 -0.11 23.65 -24.91
CA ARG A 12 -1.21 22.77 -24.48
C ARG A 12 -0.64 21.55 -23.77
N HIS A 13 -0.23 21.75 -22.51
CA HIS A 13 -0.25 20.67 -21.52
C HIS A 13 -1.72 20.27 -21.31
N GLU A 14 -2.29 19.54 -22.26
CA GLU A 14 -3.52 18.79 -22.03
C GLU A 14 -3.20 17.81 -20.90
N THR A 15 -3.78 18.08 -19.72
CA THR A 15 -3.71 17.24 -18.54
C THR A 15 -4.49 15.96 -18.84
N THR A 16 -3.83 15.05 -19.56
CA THR A 16 -4.37 13.75 -19.91
C THR A 16 -4.44 12.91 -18.65
N TRP A 17 -5.63 12.38 -18.37
CA TRP A 17 -5.84 11.47 -17.26
C TRP A 17 -5.46 10.06 -17.69
N ILE A 18 -4.77 9.35 -16.81
CA ILE A 18 -4.34 7.98 -17.01
C ILE A 18 -4.83 7.15 -15.84
N ASN A 19 -5.55 6.07 -16.13
CA ASN A 19 -6.02 5.14 -15.10
C ASN A 19 -4.93 4.11 -14.79
N PHE A 20 -4.52 4.03 -13.54
CA PHE A 20 -3.59 3.00 -13.05
C PHE A 20 -4.35 1.83 -12.44
N ARG A 21 -3.91 0.61 -12.75
CA ARG A 21 -4.43 -0.64 -12.17
C ARG A 21 -3.82 -0.85 -10.79
N LEU A 22 -4.62 -0.63 -9.75
CA LEU A 22 -4.28 -0.85 -8.35
C LEU A 22 -5.06 -2.05 -7.83
N VAL A 23 -4.38 -3.06 -7.32
CA VAL A 23 -4.99 -4.17 -6.60
C VAL A 23 -4.79 -3.97 -5.10
N VAL A 24 -5.86 -4.18 -4.34
CA VAL A 24 -5.87 -4.14 -2.89
C VAL A 24 -6.35 -5.48 -2.36
N LEU A 25 -5.58 -6.07 -1.44
CA LEU A 25 -6.02 -7.26 -0.71
C LEU A 25 -6.99 -6.84 0.41
N SER A 26 -8.24 -7.28 0.32
CA SER A 26 -9.28 -7.00 1.31
C SER A 26 -10.04 -8.29 1.63
N HIS A 27 -10.18 -8.61 2.91
CA HIS A 27 -10.92 -9.80 3.38
C HIS A 27 -10.55 -11.16 2.74
N GLY A 28 -9.34 -11.29 2.19
CA GLY A 28 -8.87 -12.51 1.52
C GLY A 28 -8.91 -12.45 0.00
N ASP A 29 -9.61 -11.47 -0.56
CA ASP A 29 -9.77 -11.29 -2.00
C ASP A 29 -8.94 -10.12 -2.54
N TYR A 30 -8.46 -10.27 -3.78
CA TYR A 30 -7.73 -9.24 -4.49
C TYR A 30 -8.69 -8.41 -5.34
N HIS A 31 -8.93 -7.18 -4.91
CA HIS A 31 -9.83 -6.25 -5.59
C HIS A 31 -9.05 -5.29 -6.50
N LEU A 32 -9.36 -5.30 -7.78
CA LEU A 32 -8.81 -4.38 -8.78
C LEU A 32 -9.59 -3.06 -8.79
N TYR A 33 -8.85 -1.96 -8.77
CA TYR A 33 -9.34 -0.59 -8.89
C TYR A 33 -8.60 0.13 -10.02
N HIS A 34 -9.28 1.09 -10.65
CA HIS A 34 -8.64 2.07 -11.51
C HIS A 34 -8.47 3.39 -10.76
N VAL A 35 -7.21 3.82 -10.61
CA VAL A 35 -6.87 5.07 -9.94
C VAL A 35 -6.49 6.11 -10.99
N PRO A 36 -7.26 7.20 -11.14
CA PRO A 36 -6.94 8.24 -12.11
C PRO A 36 -5.77 9.09 -11.61
N LEU A 37 -4.68 9.10 -12.39
CA LEU A 37 -3.53 9.96 -12.24
C LEU A 37 -3.48 10.97 -13.39
N ARG A 38 -2.91 12.15 -13.15
CA ARG A 38 -2.64 13.11 -14.23
C ARG A 38 -1.24 12.86 -14.76
N THR A 39 -1.04 13.02 -16.07
CA THR A 39 0.29 13.01 -16.67
C THR A 39 1.23 14.06 -16.07
N SER A 40 0.68 15.16 -15.58
CA SER A 40 1.42 16.23 -14.90
C SER A 40 1.67 15.98 -13.40
N ASP A 41 1.16 14.88 -12.82
CA ASP A 41 1.40 14.59 -11.41
C ASP A 41 2.89 14.29 -11.20
N ASN A 42 3.52 15.03 -10.28
CA ASN A 42 4.85 14.63 -9.83
C ASN A 42 4.76 13.29 -9.05
N ALA A 43 5.89 12.63 -8.86
CA ALA A 43 5.93 11.33 -8.21
C ALA A 43 5.34 11.32 -6.79
N ILE A 44 5.51 12.42 -6.04
CA ILE A 44 4.95 12.57 -4.68
C ILE A 44 3.42 12.60 -4.73
N ASP A 45 2.85 13.35 -5.67
CA ASP A 45 1.41 13.49 -5.84
C ASP A 45 0.78 12.17 -6.32
N ALA A 46 1.44 11.45 -7.23
CA ALA A 46 1.02 10.13 -7.68
C ALA A 46 0.98 9.12 -6.53
N ILE A 47 2.04 9.03 -5.72
CA ILE A 47 2.06 8.17 -4.53
C ILE A 47 0.98 8.58 -3.53
N ARG A 48 0.78 9.87 -3.29
CA ARG A 48 -0.26 10.35 -2.37
C ARG A 48 -1.66 9.93 -2.84
N LYS A 49 -1.92 9.99 -4.14
CA LYS A 49 -3.18 9.54 -4.75
C LYS A 49 -3.35 8.02 -4.61
N LEU A 50 -2.31 7.22 -4.87
CA LEU A 50 -2.33 5.77 -4.69
C LEU A 50 -2.60 5.38 -3.23
N LYS A 51 -1.92 6.04 -2.28
CA LYS A 51 -2.14 5.84 -0.84
C LYS A 51 -3.59 6.17 -0.44
N LYS A 52 -4.11 7.29 -0.92
CA LYS A 52 -5.50 7.70 -0.69
C LYS A 52 -6.49 6.68 -1.26
N ALA A 53 -6.24 6.18 -2.47
CA ALA A 53 -7.06 5.14 -3.10
C ALA A 53 -7.05 3.82 -2.30
N HIS A 54 -5.88 3.40 -1.81
CA HIS A 54 -5.78 2.21 -0.95
C HIS A 54 -6.57 2.36 0.35
N VAL A 55 -6.45 3.51 1.03
CA VAL A 55 -7.20 3.80 2.25
C VAL A 55 -8.71 3.82 1.98
N ALA A 56 -9.14 4.43 0.87
CA ALA A 56 -10.54 4.44 0.47
C ALA A 56 -11.08 3.02 0.18
N ALA A 57 -10.28 2.18 -0.48
CA ALA A 57 -10.65 0.80 -0.82
C ALA A 57 -10.83 -0.10 0.42
N ARG A 58 -9.99 0.08 1.45
CA ARG A 58 -10.03 -0.75 2.67
C ARG A 58 -11.01 -0.25 3.73
N GLY A 59 -11.49 0.98 3.59
CA GLY A 59 -12.37 1.64 4.54
C GLY A 59 -11.61 2.41 5.64
N TRP A 60 -12.22 3.51 6.09
CA TRP A 60 -11.58 4.42 7.04
C TRP A 60 -11.23 3.75 8.39
N TRP A 61 -12.11 2.90 8.91
CA TRP A 61 -11.90 2.20 10.17
C TRP A 61 -10.63 1.34 10.18
N THR A 62 -10.45 0.51 9.14
CA THR A 62 -9.24 -0.32 9.05
C THR A 62 -7.99 0.55 8.92
N SER A 63 -8.07 1.70 8.26
CA SER A 63 -6.95 2.64 8.15
C SER A 63 -6.56 3.34 9.46
N GLU A 64 -7.52 3.62 10.35
CA GLU A 64 -7.26 4.18 11.67
C GLU A 64 -6.64 3.11 12.58
N PHE A 65 -7.15 1.88 12.56
CA PHE A 65 -6.56 0.76 13.30
C PHE A 65 -5.09 0.53 12.93
N MET A 66 -4.70 0.73 11.67
CA MET A 66 -3.30 0.62 11.25
C MET A 66 -2.38 1.64 11.93
N LYS A 67 -2.89 2.80 12.35
CA LYS A 67 -2.07 3.77 13.11
C LYS A 67 -1.75 3.25 14.51
N PHE A 68 -2.57 2.36 15.05
CA PHE A 68 -2.42 1.80 16.39
C PHE A 68 -1.70 0.44 16.41
N VAL A 69 -1.50 -0.18 15.25
CA VAL A 69 -0.80 -1.48 15.14
C VAL A 69 0.59 -1.25 14.56
N PRO A 70 1.61 -1.01 15.41
CA PRO A 70 2.94 -0.58 14.96
C PRO A 70 3.66 -1.63 14.09
N PHE A 71 3.25 -2.90 14.19
CA PHE A 71 3.86 -4.00 13.45
C PHE A 71 3.18 -4.32 12.11
N MET A 72 2.23 -3.50 11.65
CA MET A 72 1.63 -3.63 10.31
C MET A 72 2.22 -2.56 9.38
N THR A 73 2.79 -2.99 8.25
CA THR A 73 3.44 -2.13 7.26
C THR A 73 2.80 -2.28 5.88
N LEU A 74 2.65 -1.15 5.17
CA LEU A 74 2.15 -1.15 3.80
C LEU A 74 3.27 -1.52 2.84
N VAL A 75 3.07 -2.63 2.14
CA VAL A 75 4.06 -3.16 1.21
C VAL A 75 3.52 -3.10 -0.21
N VAL A 76 4.37 -2.64 -1.14
CA VAL A 76 4.03 -2.52 -2.55
C VAL A 76 4.70 -3.63 -3.36
N TYR A 77 3.90 -4.30 -4.16
CA TYR A 77 4.31 -5.37 -5.05
C TYR A 77 4.05 -4.99 -6.51
N ASN A 78 5.03 -5.30 -7.37
CA ASN A 78 4.77 -5.44 -8.80
C ASN A 78 4.10 -6.80 -8.98
N ALA A 79 2.84 -6.83 -9.35
CA ALA A 79 2.09 -8.07 -9.50
C ALA A 79 1.61 -8.28 -10.94
N THR A 80 1.41 -9.52 -11.31
CA THR A 80 0.84 -9.92 -12.60
C THR A 80 -0.45 -10.67 -12.34
N MET A 81 -1.55 -10.19 -12.89
CA MET A 81 -2.84 -10.89 -12.82
C MET A 81 -2.83 -12.15 -13.67
N CYS A 82 -3.59 -13.16 -13.27
CA CYS A 82 -3.94 -14.29 -14.14
C CYS A 82 -4.57 -13.78 -15.45
N PRO A 83 -4.41 -14.50 -16.58
CA PRO A 83 -5.01 -14.10 -17.84
C PRO A 83 -6.54 -13.99 -17.73
N VAL A 84 -7.07 -12.80 -17.95
CA VAL A 84 -8.51 -12.52 -17.90
C VAL A 84 -8.96 -11.76 -19.15
N PRO A 85 -10.21 -11.92 -19.60
CA PRO A 85 -10.77 -11.11 -20.68
C PRO A 85 -10.85 -9.63 -20.25
N ILE A 86 -10.60 -8.70 -21.17
CA ILE A 86 -10.61 -7.25 -20.87
C ILE A 86 -12.00 -6.78 -20.38
N GLU A 87 -13.06 -7.41 -20.83
CA GLU A 87 -14.45 -7.12 -20.46
C GLU A 87 -14.69 -7.29 -18.96
N ALA A 88 -14.06 -8.29 -18.34
CA ALA A 88 -14.21 -8.59 -16.91
C ALA A 88 -13.55 -7.55 -15.99
N ILE A 89 -12.66 -6.71 -16.52
CA ILE A 89 -11.86 -5.76 -15.75
C ILE A 89 -12.00 -4.30 -16.22
N SER A 90 -12.90 -4.02 -17.17
CA SER A 90 -13.02 -2.69 -17.79
C SER A 90 -14.25 -1.89 -17.38
N LYS A 91 -15.34 -2.53 -16.94
CA LYS A 91 -16.61 -1.85 -16.65
C LYS A 91 -16.99 -1.84 -15.17
N ASP A 92 -16.96 -2.99 -14.50
CA ASP A 92 -17.50 -3.14 -13.15
C ASP A 92 -16.38 -3.17 -12.10
N LEU A 93 -15.89 -1.99 -11.72
CA LEU A 93 -14.85 -1.83 -10.69
C LEU A 93 -15.46 -1.43 -9.34
N PRO A 94 -14.97 -1.97 -8.21
CA PRO A 94 -13.91 -2.97 -8.12
C PRO A 94 -14.34 -4.38 -8.51
N CYS A 95 -13.46 -5.14 -9.16
CA CYS A 95 -13.67 -6.55 -9.46
C CYS A 95 -12.61 -7.43 -8.80
N ILE A 96 -12.96 -8.69 -8.54
CA ILE A 96 -12.04 -9.67 -7.96
C ILE A 96 -11.15 -10.24 -9.07
N VAL A 97 -9.85 -10.31 -8.83
CA VAL A 97 -8.86 -10.80 -9.78
C VAL A 97 -7.88 -11.75 -9.10
N ASP A 98 -7.41 -12.76 -9.81
CA ASP A 98 -6.35 -13.62 -9.28
C ASP A 98 -4.96 -13.07 -9.63
N ILE A 99 -4.02 -13.24 -8.69
CA ILE A 99 -2.62 -12.84 -8.87
C ILE A 99 -1.79 -14.07 -9.16
N ALA A 100 -1.18 -14.11 -10.35
CA ALA A 100 -0.31 -15.20 -10.78
C ALA A 100 1.10 -15.09 -10.18
N ALA A 101 1.64 -13.87 -10.13
CA ALA A 101 2.98 -13.61 -9.61
C ALA A 101 3.02 -12.25 -8.91
N LYS A 102 3.87 -12.14 -7.88
CA LYS A 102 4.15 -10.88 -7.19
C LYS A 102 5.64 -10.74 -6.86
N TYR A 103 6.17 -9.54 -7.04
CA TYR A 103 7.56 -9.19 -6.78
C TYR A 103 7.62 -7.95 -5.91
N HIS A 104 8.32 -8.05 -4.79
CA HIS A 104 8.43 -6.94 -3.85
C HIS A 104 9.09 -5.73 -4.50
N CYS A 105 8.46 -4.55 -4.43
CA CYS A 105 9.02 -3.32 -4.94
C CYS A 105 9.50 -2.45 -3.79
N HIS A 106 10.79 -2.56 -3.46
CA HIS A 106 11.40 -1.77 -2.38
C HIS A 106 11.25 -0.27 -2.61
N VAL A 107 11.49 0.22 -3.84
CA VAL A 107 11.40 1.65 -4.18
C VAL A 107 10.00 2.21 -3.90
N LEU A 108 8.95 1.54 -4.38
CA LEU A 108 7.58 2.01 -4.18
C LEU A 108 7.10 1.79 -2.74
N THR A 109 7.56 0.73 -2.08
CA THR A 109 7.27 0.48 -0.66
C THR A 109 7.83 1.60 0.20
N THR A 110 9.10 1.95 0.00
CA THR A 110 9.75 3.08 0.66
C THR A 110 9.04 4.40 0.35
N ALA A 111 8.73 4.65 -0.93
CA ALA A 111 8.01 5.85 -1.35
C ALA A 111 6.61 5.97 -0.71
N LEU A 112 5.90 4.86 -0.50
CA LEU A 112 4.57 4.85 0.11
C LEU A 112 4.59 5.27 1.58
N HIS A 113 5.69 4.96 2.29
CA HIS A 113 5.96 5.42 3.65
C HIS A 113 6.42 6.88 3.65
N ASN A 114 7.41 7.21 2.82
CA ASN A 114 7.95 8.55 2.69
C ASN A 114 8.08 8.95 1.21
N PRO A 115 7.13 9.73 0.66
CA PRO A 115 7.13 10.11 -0.75
C PRO A 115 8.37 10.90 -1.19
N ARG A 116 9.10 11.53 -0.25
CA ARG A 116 10.32 12.30 -0.54
C ARG A 116 11.52 11.41 -0.87
N GLU A 117 11.44 10.11 -0.61
CA GLU A 117 12.51 9.14 -0.91
C GLU A 117 12.45 8.64 -2.36
N LEU A 118 11.47 9.08 -3.14
CA LEU A 118 11.50 8.90 -4.59
C LEU A 118 12.66 9.67 -5.22
N PRO A 119 13.33 9.10 -6.23
CA PRO A 119 14.40 9.80 -6.96
C PRO A 119 13.90 11.13 -7.53
N ALA A 120 14.63 12.22 -7.25
CA ALA A 120 14.33 13.52 -7.79
C ALA A 120 14.37 13.47 -9.34
N GLY A 121 13.31 13.95 -9.99
CA GLY A 121 13.19 13.93 -11.46
C GLY A 121 12.62 12.64 -12.05
N CYS A 122 12.18 11.66 -11.24
CA CYS A 122 11.45 10.50 -11.74
C CYS A 122 10.07 10.93 -12.26
N ASP A 123 9.86 10.85 -13.57
CA ASP A 123 8.51 10.84 -14.14
C ASP A 123 7.85 9.51 -13.77
N PHE A 124 7.02 9.55 -12.72
CA PHE A 124 6.36 8.37 -12.17
C PHE A 124 5.46 7.70 -13.20
N VAL A 125 4.70 8.49 -13.96
CA VAL A 125 3.73 7.97 -14.92
C VAL A 125 4.44 7.23 -16.03
N THR A 126 5.54 7.79 -16.54
CA THR A 126 6.36 7.14 -17.57
C THR A 126 7.09 5.90 -17.03
N SER A 127 7.68 5.99 -15.85
CA SER A 127 8.45 4.89 -15.23
C SER A 127 7.58 3.68 -14.88
N TYR A 128 6.31 3.92 -14.55
CA TYR A 128 5.36 2.89 -14.12
C TYR A 128 4.19 2.69 -15.09
N ARG A 129 4.36 3.11 -16.36
CA ARG A 129 3.34 3.02 -17.43
C ARG A 129 2.80 1.61 -17.64
N ARG A 130 3.54 0.57 -17.27
CA ARG A 130 3.13 -0.83 -17.38
C ARG A 130 1.88 -1.17 -16.55
N PHE A 131 1.59 -0.39 -15.51
CA PHE A 131 0.39 -0.54 -14.68
C PHE A 131 -0.81 0.25 -15.23
N THR A 132 -0.64 1.01 -16.30
CA THR A 132 -1.72 1.79 -16.90
C THR A 132 -2.77 0.88 -17.53
N ALA A 133 -4.04 1.18 -17.25
CA ALA A 133 -5.19 0.63 -17.95
C ALA A 133 -5.25 1.19 -19.37
N THR A 134 -4.84 0.38 -20.34
CA THR A 134 -4.91 0.70 -21.77
C THR A 134 -6.22 0.21 -22.36
N ILE A 135 -6.72 0.92 -23.38
CA ILE A 135 -7.84 0.45 -24.20
C ILE A 135 -7.33 -0.73 -25.04
N GLU A 136 -7.96 -1.88 -24.89
CA GLU A 136 -7.64 -3.11 -25.62
C GLU A 136 -8.86 -3.55 -26.43
N ALA A 137 -8.63 -4.30 -27.52
CA ALA A 137 -9.71 -4.82 -28.34
C ALA A 137 -10.54 -5.85 -27.55
N PRO A 138 -11.87 -5.90 -27.76
CA PRO A 138 -12.71 -6.92 -27.14
C PRO A 138 -12.23 -8.34 -27.44
N GLY A 139 -12.39 -9.27 -26.49
CA GLY A 139 -11.95 -10.66 -26.57
C GLY A 139 -10.47 -10.87 -26.23
N THR A 140 -9.73 -9.81 -25.87
CA THR A 140 -8.31 -9.93 -25.52
C THR A 140 -8.14 -10.56 -24.13
N ILE A 141 -7.64 -11.80 -24.09
CA ILE A 141 -7.29 -12.53 -22.87
C ILE A 141 -5.77 -12.48 -22.69
N ARG A 142 -5.30 -11.73 -21.70
CA ARG A 142 -3.87 -11.58 -21.39
C ARG A 142 -3.64 -11.39 -19.90
N ALA A 143 -2.47 -11.83 -19.44
CA ALA A 143 -1.95 -11.42 -18.14
C ALA A 143 -1.60 -9.93 -18.20
N ARG A 144 -1.87 -9.20 -17.12
CA ARG A 144 -1.66 -7.75 -17.04
C ARG A 144 -0.96 -7.41 -15.75
N GLU A 145 -0.02 -6.48 -15.83
CA GLU A 145 0.70 -5.99 -14.67
C GLU A 145 -0.16 -5.01 -13.89
N VAL A 146 -0.10 -5.13 -12.57
CA VAL A 146 -0.85 -4.31 -11.62
C VAL A 146 0.03 -3.95 -10.45
N LEU A 147 -0.28 -2.81 -9.85
CA LEU A 147 0.32 -2.43 -8.58
C LEU A 147 -0.47 -3.07 -7.46
N LEU A 148 0.13 -3.98 -6.70
CA LEU A 148 -0.52 -4.61 -5.55
C LEU A 148 -0.04 -3.94 -4.27
N ILE A 149 -0.97 -3.43 -3.46
CA ILE A 149 -0.67 -2.89 -2.13
C ILE A 149 -1.27 -3.80 -1.06
N CYS A 150 -0.40 -4.39 -0.26
CA CYS A 150 -0.76 -5.30 0.83
C CYS A 150 -0.36 -4.71 2.19
N MET A 151 -1.03 -5.15 3.24
CA MET A 151 -0.49 -5.01 4.60
C MET A 151 0.24 -6.28 4.96
N GLU A 152 1.47 -6.13 5.43
CA GLU A 152 2.27 -7.23 5.93
C GLU A 152 2.69 -6.97 7.37
N LEU A 153 2.94 -8.06 8.07
CA LEU A 153 3.43 -8.02 9.43
C LEU A 153 4.95 -7.81 9.41
N ASP A 154 5.38 -6.68 9.95
CA ASP A 154 6.77 -6.41 10.24
C ASP A 154 7.21 -7.31 11.41
N LYS A 155 7.80 -8.45 11.06
CA LYS A 155 8.28 -9.45 12.01
C LYS A 155 9.27 -8.87 13.04
N PRO A 156 10.31 -8.11 12.66
CA PRO A 156 11.22 -7.54 13.65
C PRO A 156 10.51 -6.52 14.55
N MET A 157 9.59 -5.71 14.03
CA MET A 157 8.82 -4.77 14.86
C MET A 157 7.88 -5.49 15.82
N LEU A 158 7.20 -6.56 15.38
CA LEU A 158 6.39 -7.40 16.26
C LEU A 158 7.25 -7.98 17.38
N LEU A 159 8.42 -8.54 17.05
CA LEU A 159 9.34 -9.09 18.04
C LEU A 159 9.78 -8.03 19.06
N ALA A 160 10.13 -6.84 18.59
CA ALA A 160 10.52 -5.73 19.48
C ALA A 160 9.39 -5.33 20.43
N VAL A 161 8.14 -5.25 19.94
CA VAL A 161 6.96 -4.95 20.75
C VAL A 161 6.71 -6.05 21.78
N VAL A 162 6.81 -7.32 21.39
CA VAL A 162 6.66 -8.45 22.31
C VAL A 162 7.73 -8.43 23.41
N LEU A 163 9.00 -8.19 23.05
CA LEU A 163 10.09 -8.07 24.02
C LEU A 163 9.90 -6.89 24.97
N LEU A 164 9.43 -5.75 24.47
CA LEU A 164 9.12 -4.58 25.29
C LEU A 164 7.99 -4.88 26.28
N ALA A 165 6.90 -5.52 25.82
CA ALA A 165 5.78 -5.91 26.67
C ALA A 165 6.19 -6.91 27.75
N LEU A 166 7.02 -7.90 27.41
CA LEU A 166 7.58 -8.84 28.38
C LEU A 166 8.46 -8.14 29.40
N SER A 167 9.34 -7.23 28.96
CA SER A 167 10.21 -6.45 29.84
C SER A 167 9.41 -5.59 30.82
N PHE A 168 8.35 -4.95 30.33
CA PHE A 168 7.42 -4.16 31.14
C PHE A 168 6.67 -5.03 32.16
N SER A 169 6.19 -6.20 31.73
CA SER A 169 5.52 -7.15 32.62
C SER A 169 6.44 -7.61 33.76
N ILE A 170 7.70 -7.94 33.44
CA ILE A 170 8.70 -8.31 34.46
C ILE A 170 8.92 -7.16 35.44
N ALA A 171 9.09 -5.92 34.95
CA ALA A 171 9.28 -4.76 35.82
C ALA A 171 8.07 -4.53 36.75
N CYS A 172 6.84 -4.61 36.22
CA CYS A 172 5.62 -4.50 37.02
C CYS A 172 5.51 -5.60 38.07
N GLY A 173 5.78 -6.86 37.69
CA GLY A 173 5.78 -8.00 38.60
C GLY A 173 6.82 -7.86 39.72
N VAL A 174 8.03 -7.41 39.40
CA VAL A 174 9.10 -7.15 40.38
C VAL A 174 8.70 -6.03 41.34
N VAL A 175 8.21 -4.90 40.82
CA VAL A 175 7.78 -3.76 41.65
C VAL A 175 6.64 -4.18 42.58
N ALA A 176 5.63 -4.89 42.07
CA ALA A 176 4.53 -5.41 42.87
C ALA A 176 5.04 -6.40 43.94
N GLY A 177 5.91 -7.34 43.56
CA GLY A 177 6.48 -8.31 44.50
C GLY A 177 7.29 -7.66 45.61
N VAL A 178 8.04 -6.59 45.31
CA VAL A 178 8.81 -5.82 46.31
C VAL A 178 7.89 -5.02 47.23
N LEU A 179 6.89 -4.31 46.68
CA LEU A 179 5.94 -3.51 47.47
C LEU A 179 5.13 -4.38 48.43
N TRP A 180 4.70 -5.55 47.98
CA TRP A 180 3.88 -6.48 48.75
C TRP A 180 4.67 -7.55 49.49
N LYS A 181 6.02 -7.56 49.34
CA LYS A 181 6.94 -8.56 49.89
C LYS A 181 6.48 -10.01 49.64
N SER A 182 5.84 -10.24 48.49
CA SER A 182 5.19 -11.50 48.13
C SER A 182 5.52 -11.87 46.70
N LEU A 183 6.07 -13.07 46.52
CA LEU A 183 6.46 -13.59 45.22
C LEU A 183 5.23 -14.00 44.39
N ASP A 184 4.17 -14.49 45.07
CA ASP A 184 2.90 -14.86 44.44
C ASP A 184 2.18 -13.64 43.84
N THR A 185 2.23 -12.49 44.55
CA THR A 185 1.66 -11.23 44.05
C THR A 185 2.42 -10.73 42.81
N GLY A 186 3.75 -10.85 42.80
CA GLY A 186 4.57 -10.48 41.64
C GLY A 186 4.31 -11.35 40.41
N LEU A 187 4.21 -12.67 40.59
CA LEU A 187 3.85 -13.62 39.53
C LEU A 187 2.42 -13.39 39.01
N GLY A 188 1.47 -13.09 39.91
CA GLY A 188 0.09 -12.78 39.54
C GLY A 188 -0.01 -11.53 38.66
N VAL A 189 0.70 -10.46 39.01
CA VAL A 189 0.74 -9.23 38.19
C VAL A 189 1.43 -9.47 36.85
N PHE A 190 2.54 -10.21 36.83
CA PHE A 190 3.22 -10.59 35.59
C PHE A 190 2.30 -11.37 34.64
N GLY A 191 1.59 -12.39 35.16
CA GLY A 191 0.63 -13.17 34.39
C GLY A 191 -0.56 -12.34 33.90
N ALA A 192 -1.07 -11.43 34.73
CA ALA A 192 -2.16 -10.52 34.35
C ALA A 192 -1.76 -9.56 33.23
N VAL A 193 -0.55 -8.98 33.29
CA VAL A 193 -0.06 -8.06 32.24
C VAL A 193 0.15 -8.81 30.92
N ILE A 194 0.72 -10.02 30.95
CA ILE A 194 0.86 -10.84 29.74
C ILE A 194 -0.49 -11.25 29.17
N GLY A 195 -1.47 -11.59 30.01
CA GLY A 195 -2.79 -11.99 29.54
C GLY A 195 -3.59 -10.88 28.83
N VAL A 196 -3.18 -9.61 29.02
CA VAL A 196 -3.80 -8.44 28.37
C VAL A 196 -3.12 -8.10 27.03
N VAL A 197 -1.87 -8.50 26.85
CA VAL A 197 -1.04 -8.24 25.65
C VAL A 197 -1.30 -9.29 24.58
#